data_AF-A0A8J5F1G7-F1
#
_entry.id   AF-A0A8J5F1G7-F1
#
_cell.length_a   1.000
_cell.length_b   1.000
_cell.length_c   1.000
_cell.angle_alpha   90.00
_cell.angle_beta   90.00
_cell.angle_gamma   90.00
#
_symmetry.space_group_name_H-M   'P 1'
#
loop_
_entity.id
_entity.type
_entity.pdbx_description
1 polymer ?
#
loop_
_entity_poly.entity_id
_entity_poly.type
_entity_poly.pdbx_seq_one_letter_code
_entity_poly.pdbx_strand_id
1 'polypeptide(L)'
;MKAANVLLDDDFNPKLSDFGLAKLGPVGDNTHVSTRVMGTYGYCAPDYAMSGKLTLKSDVYSFGVLLLELIVGRRVYDSSKPTSEQKLLIWCITMEDYDEKLLWYEVTFLCPIA
;
A
#
# COMPACT_ATOMS: atom_id res chain seq x y z
N MET A 1 -3.68 1.07 -4.52
CA MET A 1 -3.25 -0.14 -5.28
C MET A 1 -3.22 -1.35 -4.33
N LYS A 2 -3.62 -2.56 -4.77
CA LYS A 2 -3.66 -3.79 -3.92
C LYS A 2 -3.21 -5.03 -4.70
N ALA A 3 -2.69 -6.06 -4.03
CA ALA A 3 -2.19 -7.28 -4.69
C ALA A 3 -3.26 -7.98 -5.53
N ALA A 4 -4.48 -8.08 -5.01
CA ALA A 4 -5.59 -8.70 -5.72
C ALA A 4 -5.99 -7.99 -7.03
N ASN A 5 -5.46 -6.78 -7.29
CA ASN A 5 -5.67 -6.02 -8.52
C ASN A 5 -4.45 -6.05 -9.46
N VAL A 6 -3.42 -6.86 -9.14
CA VAL A 6 -2.30 -7.14 -10.03
C VAL A 6 -2.50 -8.57 -10.55
N LEU A 7 -3.04 -8.68 -11.76
CA LEU A 7 -3.24 -9.95 -12.44
C LEU A 7 -1.98 -10.35 -13.21
N LEU A 8 -1.83 -11.63 -13.50
CA LEU A 8 -0.76 -12.16 -14.33
C LEU A 8 -1.37 -12.72 -15.61
N ASP A 9 -0.73 -12.46 -16.76
CA ASP A 9 -1.07 -13.15 -17.99
C ASP A 9 -0.33 -14.50 -18.12
N ASP A 10 -0.52 -15.18 -19.26
CA ASP A 10 0.05 -16.52 -19.50
C ASP A 10 1.59 -16.55 -19.45
N ASP A 11 2.23 -15.40 -19.69
CA ASP A 11 3.68 -15.21 -19.63
C ASP A 11 4.15 -14.63 -18.27
N PHE A 12 3.27 -14.61 -17.26
CA PHE A 12 3.50 -14.03 -15.93
C PHE A 12 3.81 -12.52 -15.93
N ASN A 13 3.40 -11.78 -16.95
CA ASN A 13 3.53 -10.32 -16.94
C ASN A 13 2.45 -9.69 -16.05
N PRO A 14 2.81 -8.76 -15.15
CA PRO A 14 1.83 -8.10 -14.29
C PRO A 14 0.96 -7.12 -15.09
N LYS A 15 -0.36 -7.20 -14.88
CA LYS A 15 -1.37 -6.30 -15.44
C LYS A 15 -2.24 -5.75 -14.34
N LEU A 16 -2.35 -4.42 -14.30
CA LEU A 16 -3.27 -3.76 -13.38
C LEU A 16 -4.71 -3.98 -13.83
N SER A 17 -5.56 -4.37 -12.88
CA SER A 17 -7.00 -4.50 -13.04
C SER A 17 -7.74 -3.57 -12.10
N ASP A 18 -9.06 -3.45 -12.31
CA ASP A 18 -9.97 -2.71 -11.42
C ASP A 18 -9.62 -1.21 -11.26
N PHE A 19 -9.92 -0.47 -12.33
CA PHE A 19 -9.81 0.99 -12.39
C PHE A 19 -11.08 1.70 -11.89
N GLY A 20 -11.98 1.01 -11.17
CA GLY A 20 -13.28 1.57 -10.75
C GLY A 20 -13.18 2.79 -9.83
N LEU A 21 -12.05 2.95 -9.15
CA LEU A 21 -11.72 4.10 -8.30
C LEU A 21 -10.64 5.00 -8.89
N ALA A 22 -10.14 4.70 -10.10
CA ALA A 22 -9.09 5.49 -10.73
C ALA A 22 -9.57 6.93 -10.98
N LYS A 23 -8.69 7.89 -10.71
CA LYS A 23 -8.92 9.31 -10.97
C LYS A 23 -7.88 9.81 -11.96
N LEU A 24 -8.33 10.65 -12.88
CA LEU A 24 -7.41 11.42 -13.71
C LEU A 24 -6.59 12.32 -12.80
N GLY A 25 -5.30 12.45 -13.09
CA GLY A 25 -4.38 13.29 -12.33
C GLY A 25 -4.87 14.74 -12.23
N PRO A 26 -4.34 15.51 -11.28
CA PRO A 26 -4.70 16.91 -11.14
C PRO A 26 -4.39 17.69 -12.42
N VAL A 27 -5.30 18.61 -12.78
CA VAL A 27 -5.19 19.45 -13.99
C VAL A 27 -4.72 20.85 -13.60
N GLY A 28 -3.82 21.43 -14.39
CA GLY A 28 -3.24 22.75 -14.14
C GLY A 28 -2.25 22.73 -12.97
N ASP A 29 -2.31 23.75 -12.11
CA ASP A 29 -1.40 23.90 -10.96
C ASP A 29 -1.81 23.09 -9.73
N ASN A 30 -2.82 22.21 -9.86
CA ASN A 30 -3.28 21.38 -8.76
C ASN A 30 -2.26 20.27 -8.44
N THR A 31 -2.07 20.00 -7.16
CA THR A 31 -1.13 18.97 -6.68
C THR A 31 -1.82 17.66 -6.28
N HIS A 32 -3.15 17.64 -6.23
CA HIS A 32 -3.95 16.53 -5.70
C HIS A 32 -5.36 16.51 -6.30
N VAL A 33 -6.01 15.35 -6.16
CA VAL A 33 -7.44 15.17 -6.46
C VAL A 33 -8.19 15.01 -5.13
N SER A 34 -9.07 15.95 -4.81
CA SER A 34 -9.97 15.83 -3.65
C SER A 34 -11.07 14.82 -3.95
N THR A 35 -11.18 13.78 -3.13
CA THR A 35 -12.19 12.73 -3.28
C THR A 35 -12.67 12.25 -1.92
N ARG A 36 -13.85 11.64 -1.87
CA ARG A 36 -14.21 10.81 -0.72
C ARG A 36 -13.13 9.74 -0.55
N VAL A 37 -12.72 9.51 0.69
CA VAL A 37 -11.75 8.46 1.04
C VAL A 37 -12.33 7.11 0.63
N MET A 38 -11.68 6.45 -0.31
CA MET A 38 -12.08 5.17 -0.89
C MET A 38 -10.82 4.33 -1.11
N GLY A 39 -10.87 3.04 -0.75
CA GLY A 39 -9.72 2.15 -0.89
C GLY A 39 -9.87 0.87 -0.09
N THR A 40 -8.91 -0.03 -0.25
CA THR A 40 -8.85 -1.27 0.55
C THR A 40 -8.07 -1.01 1.84
N TYR A 41 -8.63 -1.46 2.97
CA TYR A 41 -8.00 -1.32 4.28
C TYR A 41 -6.61 -1.95 4.28
N GLY A 42 -5.63 -1.23 4.85
CA GLY A 42 -4.23 -1.66 4.92
C GLY A 42 -3.34 -1.17 3.77
N TYR A 43 -3.89 -0.79 2.61
CA TYR A 43 -3.13 -0.17 1.51
C TYR A 43 -3.32 1.35 1.44
N CYS A 44 -4.29 1.89 2.17
CA CYS A 44 -4.64 3.30 2.14
C CYS A 44 -3.58 4.14 2.86
N ALA A 45 -3.02 5.14 2.18
CA ALA A 45 -2.05 6.06 2.78
C ALA A 45 -2.70 6.88 3.91
N PRO A 46 -2.01 7.09 5.05
CA PRO A 46 -2.57 7.80 6.19
C PRO A 46 -2.96 9.24 5.84
N ASP A 47 -2.11 9.97 5.11
CA ASP A 47 -2.40 11.33 4.64
C ASP A 47 -3.65 11.39 3.76
N TYR A 48 -3.86 10.39 2.91
CA TYR A 48 -5.07 10.32 2.09
C TYR A 48 -6.31 10.01 2.94
N ALA A 49 -6.19 9.10 3.90
CA ALA A 49 -7.29 8.74 4.80
C ALA A 49 -7.74 9.92 5.69
N MET A 50 -6.81 10.79 6.09
CA MET A 50 -7.10 11.97 6.90
C MET A 50 -7.63 13.15 6.07
N SER A 51 -7.00 13.43 4.92
CA SER A 51 -7.25 14.66 4.17
C SER A 51 -8.22 14.50 3.00
N GLY A 52 -8.45 13.26 2.54
CA GLY A 52 -9.17 12.98 1.29
C GLY A 52 -8.42 13.42 0.02
N LYS A 53 -7.17 13.87 0.14
CA LYS A 53 -6.35 14.33 -0.98
C LYS A 53 -5.61 13.14 -1.59
N LEU A 54 -6.09 12.69 -2.74
CA LEU A 54 -5.43 11.65 -3.52
C LEU A 54 -4.26 12.27 -4.29
N THR A 55 -3.07 11.72 -4.12
CA THR A 55 -1.84 12.19 -4.76
C THR A 55 -1.04 11.00 -5.31
N LEU A 56 -0.04 11.29 -6.15
CA LEU A 56 0.93 10.27 -6.57
C LEU A 56 1.63 9.59 -5.37
N LYS A 57 1.89 10.34 -4.29
CA LYS A 57 2.49 9.78 -3.07
C LYS A 57 1.59 8.74 -2.38
N SER A 58 0.28 8.92 -2.48
CA SER A 58 -0.69 7.96 -1.95
C SER A 58 -0.64 6.62 -2.70
N ASP A 59 -0.38 6.67 -4.01
CA ASP A 59 -0.18 5.46 -4.84
C ASP A 59 1.18 4.80 -4.56
N VAL A 60 2.25 5.59 -4.36
CA VAL A 60 3.57 5.08 -3.95
C VAL A 60 3.48 4.35 -2.62
N TYR A 61 2.78 4.91 -1.62
CA TYR A 61 2.53 4.24 -0.34
C TYR A 61 1.83 2.89 -0.55
N SER A 62 0.74 2.88 -1.32
CA SER A 62 0.00 1.65 -1.61
C SER A 62 0.88 0.58 -2.30
N PHE A 63 1.79 1.02 -3.17
CA PHE A 63 2.76 0.14 -3.83
C PHE A 63 3.81 -0.40 -2.85
N GLY A 64 4.28 0.40 -1.90
CA GLY A 64 5.16 -0.07 -0.83
C GLY A 64 4.52 -1.18 0.00
N VAL A 65 3.24 -1.03 0.36
CA VAL A 65 2.47 -2.10 1.05
C VAL A 65 2.36 -3.35 0.18
N LEU A 66 2.11 -3.20 -1.13
CA LEU A 66 2.08 -4.33 -2.07
C LEU A 66 3.43 -5.08 -2.09
N LEU A 67 4.54 -4.36 -2.19
CA LEU A 67 5.88 -4.97 -2.19
C LEU A 67 6.15 -5.72 -0.88
N LEU A 68 5.78 -5.14 0.27
CA LEU A 68 5.89 -5.81 1.56
C LEU A 68 5.07 -7.10 1.60
N GLU A 69 3.83 -7.07 1.10
CA GLU A 69 2.97 -8.25 1.00
C GLU A 69 3.63 -9.38 0.19
N LEU A 70 4.29 -9.03 -0.91
CA LEU A 70 5.00 -9.97 -1.79
C LEU A 70 6.26 -10.53 -1.15
N ILE A 71 7.10 -9.69 -0.53
CA ILE A 71 8.38 -10.11 0.09
C ILE A 71 8.11 -10.99 1.32
N VAL A 72 7.15 -10.58 2.16
CA VAL A 72 6.81 -11.31 3.39
C VAL A 72 5.99 -12.57 3.08
N GLY A 73 5.27 -12.59 1.95
CA GLY A 73 4.37 -13.70 1.59
C GLY A 73 3.15 -13.82 2.51
N ARG A 74 2.79 -12.74 3.22
CA ARG A 74 1.64 -12.65 4.12
C ARG A 74 0.65 -11.64 3.56
N ARG A 75 -0.64 -11.94 3.63
CA ARG A 75 -1.70 -10.99 3.26
C ARG A 75 -1.66 -9.75 4.15
N VAL A 76 -2.01 -8.59 3.57
CA VAL A 76 -2.11 -7.32 4.33
C VAL A 76 -3.06 -7.43 5.54
N TYR A 77 -4.13 -8.22 5.39
CA TYR A 77 -5.01 -8.60 6.48
C TYR A 77 -5.29 -10.11 6.45
N ASP A 78 -5.07 -10.78 7.57
CA ASP A 78 -5.30 -12.21 7.75
C ASP A 78 -6.03 -12.50 9.06
N SER A 79 -7.33 -12.80 8.96
CA SER A 79 -8.19 -13.09 10.12
C SER A 79 -7.91 -14.45 10.76
N SER A 80 -7.13 -15.33 10.13
CA SER A 80 -6.75 -16.63 10.70
C SER A 80 -5.64 -16.52 11.75
N LYS A 81 -4.98 -15.36 11.84
CA LYS A 81 -3.88 -15.08 12.77
C LYS A 81 -4.38 -14.49 14.10
N PRO A 82 -3.58 -14.56 15.18
CA PRO A 82 -3.85 -13.85 16.43
C PRO A 82 -4.04 -12.35 16.18
N THR A 83 -4.92 -11.70 16.96
CA THR A 83 -5.32 -10.29 16.76
C THR A 83 -4.14 -9.33 16.59
N SER A 84 -3.04 -9.55 17.32
CA SER A 84 -1.80 -8.75 17.25
C SER A 84 -1.08 -8.86 15.90
N GLU A 85 -1.29 -9.93 15.15
CA GLU A 85 -0.61 -10.21 13.88
C GLU A 85 -1.51 -10.19 12.65
N GLN A 86 -2.80 -9.90 12.82
CA GLN A 86 -3.75 -9.89 11.70
C GLN A 86 -3.41 -8.82 10.66
N LYS A 87 -2.73 -7.74 11.07
CA LYS A 87 -2.35 -6.63 10.20
C LYS A 87 -0.87 -6.74 9.87
N LEU A 88 -0.55 -6.86 8.58
CA LEU A 88 0.82 -7.01 8.10
C LEU A 88 1.74 -5.91 8.63
N LEU A 89 1.35 -4.64 8.49
CA LEU A 89 2.17 -3.50 8.91
C LEU A 89 2.48 -3.51 10.41
N ILE A 90 1.48 -3.82 11.25
CA ILE A 90 1.68 -3.89 12.70
C ILE A 90 2.63 -5.04 13.04
N TRP A 91 2.38 -6.22 12.46
CA TRP A 91 3.23 -7.38 12.66
C TRP A 91 4.68 -7.11 12.24
N CYS A 92 4.89 -6.53 11.07
CA CYS A 92 6.19 -6.14 10.54
C CYS A 92 6.96 -5.19 11.48
N ILE A 93 6.30 -4.17 12.02
CA ILE A 93 6.93 -3.21 12.95
C ILE A 93 7.29 -3.87 14.29
N THR A 94 6.55 -4.91 14.69
CA THR A 94 6.83 -5.66 15.93
C THR A 94 7.90 -6.75 15.78
N MET A 95 8.43 -6.98 14.57
CA MET A 95 9.57 -7.90 14.40
C MET A 95 10.85 -7.20 14.86
N GLU A 96 11.33 -7.56 16.06
CA GLU A 96 12.50 -6.93 16.69
C GLU A 96 13.84 -7.52 16.22
N ASP A 97 13.88 -8.45 15.26
CA ASP A 97 15.08 -9.24 15.03
C ASP A 97 15.35 -9.62 13.56
N TYR A 98 16.67 -9.69 13.27
CA TYR A 98 17.39 -10.09 12.05
C TYR A 98 17.69 -9.03 10.99
N ASP A 99 18.94 -8.51 11.01
CA ASP A 99 19.89 -8.18 9.91
C ASP A 99 19.42 -7.41 8.65
N GLU A 100 18.14 -7.11 8.49
CA GLU A 100 17.50 -6.42 7.36
C GLU A 100 17.12 -4.97 7.69
N LYS A 101 17.76 -4.36 8.70
CA LYS A 101 17.55 -2.93 9.03
C LYS A 101 17.69 -2.00 7.82
N LEU A 102 18.47 -2.38 6.80
CA LEU A 102 18.61 -1.63 5.55
C LEU A 102 17.34 -1.67 4.68
N LEU A 103 16.70 -2.84 4.52
CA LEU A 103 15.44 -2.98 3.78
C LEU A 103 14.33 -2.19 4.47
N TRP A 104 14.27 -2.25 5.80
CA TRP A 104 13.32 -1.47 6.59
C TRP A 104 13.55 0.04 6.46
N TYR A 105 14.79 0.52 6.49
CA TYR A 105 15.08 1.94 6.31
C TYR A 105 14.64 2.43 4.92
N GLU A 106 14.98 1.72 3.84
CA GLU A 106 14.57 2.11 2.48
C GLU A 106 13.06 2.05 2.24
N VAL A 107 12.37 1.04 2.81
CA VAL A 107 10.90 0.93 2.70
C VAL A 107 10.19 2.00 3.53
N THR A 108 10.77 2.43 4.67
CA THR A 108 10.25 3.57 5.46
C THR A 108 10.42 4.90 4.71
N PHE A 109 11.43 5.04 3.85
CA PHE A 109 11.56 6.20 2.95
C PHE A 109 10.48 6.23 1.85
N LEU A 110 9.94 5.07 1.47
CA LEU A 110 8.82 4.96 0.51
C LEU A 110 7.44 5.13 1.17
N CYS A 111 7.34 4.81 2.47
CA CYS A 111 6.14 4.96 3.28
C CYS A 111 6.47 5.79 4.54
N PRO A 112 6.47 7.13 4.48
CA PRO A 112 6.50 7.91 5.70
C PRO A 112 5.18 7.64 6.42
N ILE A 113 5.25 6.83 7.47
CA ILE A 113 4.17 6.64 8.44
C ILE A 113 4.13 7.95 9.22
N ALA A 114 3.28 8.88 8.78
CA ALA A 114 2.88 10.06 9.55
C ALA A 114 1.76 9.70 10.53
#